data_AF-A0A850DLW8-F1
#
_entry.id   AF-A0A850DLW8-F1
#
_cell.length_a   1.000
_cell.length_b   1.000
_cell.length_c   1.000
_cell.angle_alpha   90.00
_cell.angle_beta   90.00
_cell.angle_gamma   90.00
#
_symmetry.space_group_name_H-M   'P 1'
#
loop_
_entity.id
_entity.type
_entity.pdbx_description
1 polymer ?
#
loop_
_entity_poly.entity_id
_entity_poly.type
_entity_poly.pdbx_seq_one_letter_code
_entity_poly.pdbx_strand_id
1 'polypeptide(L)' 'MPFLCNEVPRPLTVDRAHRLMQIHSSCNPRHCPCRRAALDMLVESGRYIPASRYG' A
#
# COMPACT_ATOMS: atom_id res chain seq x y z
N MET A 1 14.46 -6.24 8.33
CA MET A 1 13.72 -7.23 7.52
C MET A 1 13.26 -6.55 6.25
N PRO A 2 13.88 -6.81 5.08
CA PRO A 2 13.37 -6.24 3.83
C PRO A 2 12.02 -6.91 3.55
N PHE A 3 10.94 -6.13 3.58
CA PHE A 3 9.66 -6.61 3.07
C PHE A 3 9.84 -6.84 1.57
N LEU A 4 9.78 -8.10 1.15
CA LEU A 4 9.90 -8.43 -0.25
C LEU A 4 8.64 -7.93 -0.98
N CYS A 5 8.82 -7.43 -2.20
CA CYS A 5 7.71 -6.87 -2.96
C CYS A 5 6.62 -7.90 -3.31
N ASN A 6 6.90 -9.19 -3.20
CA ASN A 6 6.03 -10.31 -3.58
C ASN A 6 5.17 -10.87 -2.43
N GLU A 7 5.39 -10.42 -1.19
CA GLU A 7 4.69 -10.99 -0.03
C GLU A 7 4.02 -9.90 0.81
N VAL A 8 2.69 -9.82 0.73
CA VAL A 8 1.91 -8.89 1.54
C VAL A 8 1.87 -9.42 2.98
N PRO A 9 2.43 -8.68 3.96
CA PRO A 9 2.42 -9.13 5.34
C PRO A 9 0.99 -9.16 5.90
N ARG A 10 0.60 -10.29 6.49
CA ARG A 10 -0.66 -10.44 7.23
C ARG A 10 -0.40 -10.58 8.74
N PRO A 11 -1.22 -9.98 9.62
CA PRO A 11 -2.33 -9.10 9.30
C PRO A 11 -1.85 -7.75 8.74
N LEU A 12 -2.63 -7.20 7.80
CA LEU A 12 -2.40 -5.88 7.22
C LEU A 12 -3.20 -4.86 8.02
N THR A 13 -2.52 -4.12 8.89
CA THR A 13 -3.11 -3.02 9.66
C THR A 13 -2.83 -1.69 8.97
N VAL A 14 -3.57 -0.65 9.33
CA VAL A 14 -3.38 0.70 8.79
C VAL A 14 -1.94 1.21 9.02
N ASP A 15 -1.37 0.98 10.20
CA ASP A 15 0.02 1.35 10.50
C ASP A 15 1.03 0.61 9.59
N ARG A 16 0.83 -0.71 9.40
CA ARG A 16 1.64 -1.49 8.45
C ARG A 16 1.46 -1.01 7.02
N ALA A 17 0.27 -0.61 6.61
CA ALA A 17 0.02 -0.05 5.29
C ALA A 17 0.81 1.26 5.08
N HIS A 18 0.84 2.16 6.06
CA HIS A 18 1.69 3.35 6.02
C HIS A 18 3.18 2.99 5.91
N ARG A 19 3.65 2.01 6.68
CA ARG A 19 5.05 1.54 6.61
C ARG A 19 5.37 0.92 5.25
N LEU A 20 4.46 0.15 4.66
CA LEU A 20 4.63 -0.40 3.31
C LEU A 20 4.65 0.71 2.24
N MET A 21 3.87 1.79 2.40
CA MET A 21 3.96 2.97 1.53
C MET A 21 5.33 3.64 1.58
N GLN A 22 5.93 3.73 2.76
CA GLN A 22 7.26 4.32 2.93
C GLN A 22 8.34 3.43 2.33
N ILE A 23 8.31 2.13 2.62
CA ILE A 23 9.32 1.15 2.17
C ILE A 23 9.24 0.93 0.66
N HIS A 24 8.04 0.81 0.11
CA HIS A 24 7.80 0.59 -1.32
C HIS A 24 7.49 1.90 -2.06
N SER A 25 7.93 3.04 -1.53
CA SER A 25 7.70 4.37 -2.13
C SER A 25 8.29 4.51 -3.54
N SER A 26 9.32 3.73 -3.88
CA SER A 26 9.91 3.66 -5.22
C SER A 26 9.28 2.59 -6.13
N CYS A 27 8.47 1.68 -5.58
CA CYS A 27 7.86 0.60 -6.36
C CYS A 27 6.61 1.08 -7.09
N ASN A 28 6.34 0.60 -8.30
CA ASN A 28 5.08 0.92 -8.98
C ASN A 28 3.91 0.16 -8.31
N PRO A 29 2.82 0.83 -7.88
CA PRO A 29 1.65 0.17 -7.29
C PRO A 29 1.00 -0.90 -8.19
N ARG A 30 1.20 -0.83 -9.51
CA ARG A 30 0.71 -1.84 -10.47
C ARG A 30 1.51 -3.14 -10.45
N HIS A 31 2.78 -3.10 -10.00
CA HIS A 31 3.68 -4.26 -10.02
C HIS A 31 4.09 -4.73 -8.62
N CYS A 32 3.87 -3.93 -7.58
CA CYS A 32 4.18 -4.29 -6.20
C CYS A 32 2.90 -4.61 -5.44
N PRO A 33 2.59 -5.90 -5.19
CA PRO A 33 1.40 -6.28 -4.43
C PRO A 33 1.40 -5.70 -3.01
N CYS A 34 2.58 -5.50 -2.37
CA CYS A 34 2.65 -4.82 -1.06
C CYS A 34 2.17 -3.37 -1.12
N ARG A 35 2.57 -2.63 -2.15
CA ARG A 35 2.11 -1.25 -2.37
C ARG A 35 0.64 -1.20 -2.75
N ARG A 36 0.18 -2.12 -3.60
CA ARG A 36 -1.25 -2.26 -3.94
C ARG A 36 -2.09 -2.48 -2.67
N ALA A 37 -1.78 -3.50 -1.89
CA ALA A 37 -2.54 -3.86 -0.71
C ALA A 37 -2.55 -2.76 0.35
N ALA A 38 -1.41 -2.08 0.54
CA ALA A 38 -1.34 -0.94 1.44
C ALA A 38 -2.19 0.24 0.96
N LEU A 39 -2.21 0.55 -0.34
CA LEU A 39 -3.12 1.57 -0.89
C LEU A 39 -4.58 1.16 -0.67
N ASP A 40 -4.96 -0.07 -1.00
CA ASP A 40 -6.33 -0.56 -0.84
C ASP A 40 -6.79 -0.46 0.63
N MET A 41 -5.95 -0.89 1.59
CA MET A 41 -6.23 -0.75 3.03
C MET A 41 -6.37 0.71 3.49
N LEU A 42 -5.56 1.63 2.94
CA LEU A 42 -5.66 3.04 3.27
C LEU A 42 -6.90 3.69 2.67
N VAL A 43 -7.36 3.23 1.50
CA VAL A 43 -8.62 3.65 0.88
C VAL A 43 -9.81 3.13 1.68
N GLU A 44 -9.82 1.83 2.01
CA GLU A 44 -10.89 1.20 2.81
C GLU A 44 -11.02 1.82 4.20
N SER A 45 -9.90 2.21 4.81
CA SER A 45 -9.91 2.91 6.11
C SER A 45 -10.25 4.40 6.02
N GLY A 46 -10.51 4.94 4.81
CA GLY A 46 -10.84 6.35 4.58
C GLY A 46 -9.67 7.32 4.79
N ARG A 47 -8.44 6.81 4.94
CA ARG A 47 -7.21 7.60 5.16
C ARG A 47 -6.48 7.97 3.88
N TYR A 48 -6.95 7.49 2.73
CA TYR A 48 -6.41 7.82 1.43
C TYR A 48 -7.53 7.95 0.40
N ILE A 49 -7.58 9.10 -0.28
CA ILE A 49 -8.46 9.31 -1.43
C ILE A 49 -7.56 9.21 -2.67
N PRO A 50 -7.70 8.15 -3.50
CA PRO A 50 -6.97 8.10 -4.74
C PRO A 50 -7.42 9.28 -5.61
N ALA A 51 -6.47 10.00 -6.20
CA ALA A 51 -6.75 11.16 -7.06
C ALA A 51 -7.48 10.81 -8.37
N SER A 52 -8.08 9.62 -8.48
CA SER A 52 -8.89 9.17 -9.60
C SER A 52 -10.36 9.55 -9.41
N ARG A 53 -10.64 10.85 -9.26
CA ARG A 53 -12.01 11.38 -9.44
C ARG A 53 -12.07 12.74 -10.15
N TYR A 54 -11.07 13.07 -10.96
CA TYR A 54 -11.21 14.10 -11.98
C TYR A 54 -10.64 13.57 -13.30
N GLY A 55 -11.53 13.28 -14.25
CA GLY A 55 -11.25 13.16 -15.70
C GLY A 55 -10.58 11.88 -16.14
#